data_AF-A0A7L4QQD1-F1
#
_entry.id   AF-A0A7L4QQD1-F1
#
_cell.length_a   1.000
_cell.length_b   1.000
_cell.length_c   1.000
_cell.angle_alpha   90.00
_cell.angle_beta   90.00
_cell.angle_gamma   90.00
#
_symmetry.space_group_name_H-M   'P 1'
#
loop_
_entity.id
_entity.type
_entity.pdbx_description
1 polymer ?
#
loop_
_entity_poly.entity_id
_entity_poly.type
_entity_poly.pdbx_seq_one_letter_code
_entity_poly.pdbx_strand_id
1 'polypeptide(L)'
;MTGLESPILFLAMVGFISITGVIMPGPVFAATVAKGYSDARAGLKIALGHAVVEIPLIIAIFLGLDYFFQDQAVFAAIGIMGGVLLIYMGYSMIKSRKEILVKQEEARYGAFIA
;
A
#
# COMPACT_ATOMS: atom_id res chain seq x y z
N MET A 1 21.81 -25.16 -24.90
CA MET A 1 22.20 -24.60 -23.59
C MET A 1 21.80 -23.14 -23.64
N THR A 2 20.68 -22.84 -22.98
CA THR A 2 19.76 -21.74 -23.26
C THR A 2 20.31 -20.40 -22.81
N GLY A 3 20.20 -19.36 -23.65
CA GLY A 3 20.77 -18.02 -23.52
C GLY A 3 20.23 -17.15 -22.37
N LEU A 4 20.23 -17.66 -21.15
CA LEU A 4 19.87 -16.95 -19.91
C LEU A 4 21.10 -16.51 -19.09
N GLU A 5 22.32 -16.69 -19.61
CA GLU A 5 23.56 -16.31 -18.91
C GLU A 5 23.96 -14.85 -19.12
N SER A 6 23.14 -14.03 -19.80
CA SER A 6 23.46 -12.61 -19.95
C SER A 6 23.05 -11.83 -18.69
N PRO A 7 23.98 -11.10 -18.03
CA PRO A 7 23.66 -10.28 -16.86
C PRO A 7 22.55 -9.26 -17.13
N ILE A 8 22.40 -8.85 -18.39
CA ILE A 8 21.35 -7.92 -18.85
C ILE A 8 19.97 -8.58 -18.81
N LEU A 9 19.81 -9.83 -19.25
CA LEU A 9 18.54 -10.55 -19.15
C LEU A 9 18.15 -10.80 -17.69
N PHE A 10 19.12 -11.13 -16.84
CA PHE A 10 18.88 -11.26 -15.40
C PHE A 10 18.38 -9.94 -14.79
N LEU A 11 19.06 -8.83 -15.04
CA LEU A 11 18.63 -7.51 -14.54
C LEU A 11 17.26 -7.10 -15.09
N ALA A 12 17.00 -7.37 -16.37
CA ALA A 12 15.70 -7.11 -16.98
C ALA A 12 14.58 -7.93 -16.31
N MET A 13 14.83 -9.21 -16.02
CA MET A 13 13.88 -10.10 -15.34
C MET A 13 13.63 -9.67 -13.90
N VAL A 14 14.68 -9.34 -13.15
CA VAL A 14 14.56 -8.81 -11.78
C VAL A 14 13.78 -7.51 -11.76
N GLY A 15 14.08 -6.60 -12.70
CA GLY A 15 13.32 -5.36 -12.87
C GLY A 15 11.85 -5.62 -13.15
N PHE A 16 11.54 -6.52 -14.08
CA PHE A 16 10.17 -6.85 -14.45
C PHE A 16 9.37 -7.43 -13.27
N ILE A 17 9.95 -8.39 -12.53
CA ILE A 17 9.32 -8.98 -11.34
C ILE A 17 9.15 -7.95 -10.22
N SER A 18 10.12 -7.06 -10.04
CA SER A 18 10.02 -6.01 -9.01
C SER A 18 8.93 -4.99 -9.35
N ILE A 19 8.80 -4.63 -10.63
CA ILE A 19 7.77 -3.70 -11.12
C ILE A 19 6.36 -4.27 -10.91
N THR A 20 6.13 -5.57 -11.13
CA THR A 20 4.80 -6.17 -10.90
C THR A 20 4.40 -6.13 -9.43
N GLY A 21 5.36 -6.31 -8.51
CA GLY A 21 5.13 -6.17 -7.07
C GLY A 21 4.72 -4.74 -6.67
N VAL A 22 5.34 -3.72 -7.27
CA VAL A 22 5.06 -2.30 -6.96
C VAL A 22 3.73 -1.83 -7.57
N ILE A 23 3.30 -2.41 -8.70
CA ILE A 23 2.08 -2.00 -9.42
C ILE A 23 0.80 -2.63 -8.82
N MET A 24 0.90 -3.61 -7.91
CA MET A 24 -0.29 -4.23 -7.30
C MET A 24 -1.18 -3.15 -6.65
N PRO A 25 -2.40 -2.90 -7.17
CA PRO A 25 -3.20 -1.75 -6.76
C PRO A 25 -3.78 -1.99 -5.37
N GLY A 26 -3.01 -1.57 -4.36
CA GLY A 26 -3.39 -1.67 -2.95
C GLY A 26 -3.74 -0.32 -2.32
N PRO A 27 -4.22 -0.32 -1.06
CA PRO A 27 -4.56 0.91 -0.35
C PRO A 27 -3.37 1.87 -0.18
N VAL A 28 -2.16 1.34 0.05
CA VAL A 28 -0.92 2.15 0.18
C VAL A 28 -0.55 2.82 -1.14
N PHE A 29 -0.67 2.10 -2.27
CA PHE A 29 -0.46 2.67 -3.59
C PHE A 29 -1.48 3.78 -3.88
N ALA A 30 -2.77 3.52 -3.63
CA ALA A 30 -3.82 4.50 -3.87
C ALA A 30 -3.66 5.75 -2.99
N ALA A 31 -3.29 5.60 -1.72
CA ALA A 31 -2.97 6.72 -0.84
C ALA A 31 -1.76 7.51 -1.33
N THR A 32 -0.74 6.83 -1.84
CA THR A 32 0.47 7.45 -2.41
C THR A 32 0.17 8.25 -3.66
N VAL A 33 -0.63 7.72 -4.58
CA VAL A 33 -1.08 8.44 -5.78
C VAL A 33 -1.92 9.64 -5.39
N ALA A 34 -2.92 9.46 -4.52
CA ALA A 34 -3.81 10.54 -4.07
C ALA A 34 -3.04 11.69 -3.41
N LYS A 35 -2.05 11.37 -2.56
CA LYS A 35 -1.25 12.39 -1.87
C LYS A 35 -0.12 12.96 -2.75
N GLY A 36 0.39 12.18 -3.68
CA GLY A 36 1.44 12.56 -4.64
C GLY A 36 1.06 13.72 -5.54
N TYR A 37 -0.23 13.90 -5.86
CA TYR A 37 -0.73 15.08 -6.56
C TYR A 37 -0.46 16.40 -5.81
N SER A 38 -0.39 16.35 -4.48
CA SER A 38 -0.22 17.54 -3.61
C SER A 38 1.17 17.70 -3.02
N ASP A 39 1.97 16.62 -2.96
CA ASP A 39 3.31 16.62 -2.38
C ASP A 39 4.20 15.62 -3.13
N ALA A 40 5.22 16.12 -3.83
CA ALA A 40 6.16 15.31 -4.60
C ALA A 40 6.97 14.33 -3.73
N ARG A 41 7.08 14.57 -2.41
CA ARG A 41 7.76 13.68 -1.45
C ARG A 41 6.81 12.74 -0.73
N ALA A 42 5.51 12.73 -1.07
CA ALA A 42 4.51 11.89 -0.41
C ALA A 42 4.87 10.41 -0.47
N GLY A 43 5.36 9.92 -1.61
CA GLY A 43 5.78 8.52 -1.77
C GLY A 43 6.89 8.12 -0.80
N LEU A 44 7.92 8.96 -0.65
CA LEU A 44 9.01 8.69 0.30
C LEU A 44 8.51 8.68 1.74
N LYS A 45 7.66 9.64 2.12
CA LYS A 45 7.10 9.71 3.48
C LYS A 45 6.24 8.49 3.80
N ILE A 46 5.39 8.06 2.87
CA ILE A 46 4.52 6.90 3.04
C ILE A 46 5.35 5.62 3.10
N ALA A 47 6.35 5.46 2.24
CA ALA A 47 7.26 4.31 2.25
C ALA A 47 8.03 4.20 3.56
N LEU A 48 8.58 5.31 4.07
CA LEU A 48 9.26 5.33 5.37
C LEU A 48 8.32 4.96 6.52
N GLY A 49 7.10 5.52 6.54
CA GLY A 49 6.09 5.17 7.54
C GLY A 49 5.67 3.69 7.49
N HIS A 50 5.55 3.12 6.28
CA HIS A 50 5.24 1.71 6.09
C HIS A 50 6.38 0.81 6.58
N ALA A 51 7.62 1.12 6.17
CA ALA A 51 8.82 0.36 6.53
C ALA A 51 9.05 0.30 8.05
N VAL A 52 8.69 1.34 8.79
CA VAL A 52 8.81 1.37 10.26
C VAL A 52 7.98 0.27 10.93
N VAL A 53 6.85 -0.16 10.35
CA VAL A 53 6.03 -1.26 10.88
C VAL A 53 6.44 -2.59 10.27
N GLU A 54 6.73 -2.60 8.96
CA GLU A 54 7.04 -3.81 8.21
C GLU A 54 8.38 -4.43 8.63
N ILE A 55 9.44 -3.63 8.80
CA ILE A 55 10.77 -4.12 9.15
C ILE A 55 10.78 -4.84 10.50
N PRO A 56 10.24 -4.28 11.60
CA PRO A 56 10.14 -5.00 12.87
C PRO A 56 9.33 -6.29 12.77
N LEU A 57 8.25 -6.29 11.98
CA LEU A 57 7.43 -7.48 11.77
C LEU A 57 8.22 -8.58 11.05
N ILE A 58 8.96 -8.24 9.99
CA ILE A 58 9.84 -9.18 9.28
C ILE A 58 10.89 -9.76 10.25
N ILE A 59 11.51 -8.92 11.06
CA ILE A 59 12.47 -9.37 12.09
C ILE A 59 11.79 -10.32 13.08
N ALA A 60 10.58 -10.01 13.54
CA ALA A 60 9.84 -10.86 14.46
C ALA A 60 9.50 -12.23 13.83
N ILE A 61 9.06 -12.24 12.57
CA ILE A 61 8.83 -13.47 11.79
C ILE A 61 10.11 -14.30 11.72
N PHE A 62 11.22 -13.66 11.38
CA PHE A 62 12.52 -14.33 11.28
C PHE A 62 13.00 -14.92 12.61
N LEU A 63 12.68 -14.29 13.74
CA LEU A 63 13.04 -14.75 15.08
C LEU A 63 12.14 -15.89 15.63
N GLY A 64 11.11 -16.30 14.88
CA GLY A 64 10.27 -17.45 15.27
C GLY A 64 8.78 -17.13 15.46
N LEU A 65 8.31 -15.92 15.11
CA LEU A 65 6.88 -15.62 15.07
C LEU A 65 6.15 -16.44 13.98
N ASP A 66 6.90 -17.02 13.03
CA ASP A 66 6.37 -17.92 12.00
C ASP A 66 5.65 -19.15 12.59
N TYR A 67 6.12 -19.69 13.72
CA TYR A 67 5.46 -20.81 14.42
C TYR A 67 4.01 -20.48 14.79
N PHE A 68 3.75 -19.22 15.15
CA PHE A 68 2.41 -18.75 15.50
C PHE A 68 1.49 -18.64 14.29
N PHE A 69 2.06 -18.35 13.11
CA PHE A 69 1.30 -18.24 11.85
C PHE A 69 1.03 -19.59 11.17
N GLN A 70 1.68 -20.67 11.58
CA GLN A 70 1.41 -22.02 11.08
C GLN A 70 0.13 -22.63 11.67
N ASP A 71 -0.38 -22.09 12.79
CA ASP A 71 -1.66 -22.49 13.33
C ASP A 71 -2.80 -22.06 12.40
N GLN A 72 -3.62 -23.04 11.99
CA GLN A 72 -4.68 -22.82 11.01
C GLN A 72 -5.76 -21.86 11.51
N ALA A 73 -6.04 -21.82 12.82
CA ALA A 73 -7.01 -20.91 13.40
C ALA A 73 -6.45 -19.47 13.43
N VAL A 74 -5.18 -19.29 13.78
CA VAL A 74 -4.51 -17.99 13.74
C VAL A 74 -4.46 -17.44 12.31
N PHE A 75 -4.05 -18.26 11.35
CA PHE A 75 -3.99 -17.86 9.94
C PHE A 75 -5.38 -17.47 9.41
N ALA A 76 -6.41 -18.26 9.72
CA ALA A 76 -7.78 -17.96 9.33
C ALA A 76 -8.28 -16.65 9.97
N ALA A 77 -8.01 -16.43 11.26
CA ALA A 77 -8.41 -15.21 11.96
C ALA A 77 -7.76 -13.97 11.34
N ILE A 78 -6.45 -14.02 11.06
CA ILE A 78 -5.72 -12.91 10.41
C ILE A 78 -6.26 -12.67 9.00
N GLY A 79 -6.49 -13.73 8.22
CA GLY A 79 -7.05 -13.63 6.88
C GLY A 79 -8.44 -12.98 6.86
N ILE A 80 -9.33 -13.38 7.78
CA ILE A 80 -10.67 -12.81 7.90
C ILE A 80 -10.59 -11.35 8.35
N MET A 81 -9.82 -11.03 9.39
CA MET A 81 -9.66 -9.66 9.88
C MET A 81 -9.05 -8.75 8.81
N GLY A 82 -8.01 -9.22 8.12
CA GLY A 82 -7.38 -8.52 7.01
C GLY A 82 -8.36 -8.29 5.86
N GLY A 83 -9.14 -9.30 5.47
CA GLY A 83 -10.18 -9.17 4.45
C GLY A 83 -11.24 -8.14 4.81
N VAL A 84 -11.76 -8.15 6.04
CA VAL A 84 -12.74 -7.17 6.53
C VAL A 84 -12.15 -5.76 6.51
N LEU A 85 -10.91 -5.59 6.96
CA LEU A 85 -10.21 -4.30 6.91
C LEU A 85 -10.04 -3.80 5.47
N LEU A 86 -9.68 -4.68 4.52
CA LEU A 86 -9.55 -4.31 3.11
C LEU A 86 -10.88 -3.85 2.51
N ILE A 87 -11.99 -4.55 2.82
CA ILE A 87 -13.33 -4.14 2.39
C ILE A 87 -13.70 -2.78 2.98
N TYR A 88 -13.44 -2.58 4.28
CA TYR A 88 -13.69 -1.31 4.95
C TYR A 88 -12.88 -0.16 4.34
N MET A 89 -11.59 -0.37 4.06
CA MET A 89 -10.74 0.62 3.42
C MET A 89 -11.24 0.97 2.01
N GLY A 90 -11.61 -0.03 1.20
CA GLY A 90 -12.18 0.18 -0.12
C GLY A 90 -13.47 1.01 -0.06
N TYR A 91 -14.39 0.67 0.85
CA TYR A 91 -15.62 1.42 1.07
C TYR A 91 -15.36 2.87 1.50
N SER A 92 -14.46 3.07 2.48
CA SER A 92 -14.08 4.40 2.99
C SER A 92 -13.51 5.29 1.89
N MET A 93 -12.66 4.75 1.02
CA MET A 93 -12.09 5.50 -0.11
C MET A 93 -13.15 5.96 -1.11
N ILE A 94 -14.17 5.13 -1.39
CA ILE A 94 -15.29 5.50 -2.26
C ILE A 94 -16.16 6.57 -1.60
N LYS A 95 -16.46 6.42 -0.31
CA LYS A 95 -17.27 7.38 0.46
C LYS A 95 -16.57 8.74 0.59
N SER A 96 -15.28 8.77 0.90
CA SER A 96 -14.50 10.00 1.15
C SER A 96 -14.44 10.92 -0.07
N ARG A 97 -14.59 10.41 -1.29
CA ARG A 97 -14.72 11.27 -2.49
C ARG A 97 -15.91 12.24 -2.37
N LYS A 98 -17.01 11.84 -1.74
CA LYS A 98 -18.20 12.70 -1.59
C LYS A 98 -17.95 13.84 -0.60
N GLU A 99 -17.24 13.57 0.50
CA GLU A 99 -16.95 14.57 1.54
C GLU A 99 -15.92 15.62 1.09
N ILE A 100 -14.90 15.21 0.31
CA ILE A 100 -13.89 16.14 -0.22
C ILE A 100 -14.51 17.13 -1.23
N LEU A 101 -15.49 16.69 -2.02
CA LEU A 101 -16.20 17.55 -2.97
C LEU A 101 -17.08 18.59 -2.27
N VAL A 102 -17.82 18.19 -1.23
CA VAL A 102 -18.67 19.10 -0.44
C VAL A 102 -17.83 20.16 0.29
N LYS A 103 -16.69 19.77 0.87
CA LYS A 103 -15.81 20.69 1.60
C LYS A 103 -15.10 21.71 0.69
N GLN A 104 -14.81 21.34 -0.56
CA GLN A 104 -14.30 22.25 -1.59
C GLN A 104 -15.34 23.28 -2.02
N GLU A 105 -16.61 22.88 -2.12
CA GLU A 105 -17.70 23.76 -2.51
C GLU A 105 -17.99 24.84 -1.45
N GLU A 106 -18.04 24.46 -0.17
CA GLU A 106 -18.17 25.42 0.94
C GLU A 106 -16.98 26.38 1.04
N ALA A 107 -15.74 25.89 0.89
CA ALA A 107 -14.55 26.74 0.92
C ALA A 107 -14.51 27.74 -0.25
N ARG A 108 -15.01 27.33 -1.44
CA ARG A 108 -15.09 28.20 -2.61
C ARG A 108 -16.19 29.26 -2.46
N TYR A 109 -17.30 28.93 -1.80
CA TYR A 109 -18.34 29.91 -1.50
C TYR A 109 -17.91 30.93 -0.43
N GLY A 110 -17.22 30.47 0.63
CA GLY A 110 -16.69 31.36 1.67
C GLY A 110 -15.66 32.36 1.15
N ALA A 111 -14.86 31.98 0.14
CA ALA A 111 -13.90 32.88 -0.51
C ALA A 111 -14.55 33.91 -1.44
N PHE A 112 -15.80 33.72 -1.86
CA PHE A 112 -16.51 34.64 -2.76
C PHE A 112 -17.38 35.65 -1.99
N ILE A 113 -17.61 35.41 -0.70
CA ILE A 113 -18.43 36.26 0.18
C ILE A 113 -17.55 37.13 1.11
N ALA A 114 -16.23 36.90 1.13
CA ALA A 114 -15.25 37.65 1.93
C ALA A 114 -14.59 38.81 1.15
#